data_AF-A0A2G9RBL8-F1
#
_entry.id   AF-A0A2G9RBL8-F1
#
_cell.length_a   1.000
_cell.length_b   1.000
_cell.length_c   1.000
_cell.angle_alpha   90.00
_cell.angle_beta   90.00
_cell.angle_gamma   90.00
#
_symmetry.space_group_name_H-M   'P 1'
#
loop_
_entity.id
_entity.type
_entity.pdbx_description
1 polymer ?
#
loop_
_entity_poly.entity_id
_entity_poly.type
_entity_poly.pdbx_seq_one_letter_code
_entity_poly.pdbx_strand_id
1 'polypeptide(L)'
;MTCLIKGCNFVLKNIPHEAFVYVRHADPEFRFQTTHPNIFPYLLVNIGSGVSIVKVETEDKFERIGGSSIGGGTFWGLGALLTKTKKFDELLQLAAKGQHTNVDMLVKDIYGGAYQILGLTGDLIASSFGKSATTDKEFSKEDMAKSLLHMISNDIGQLACLYAKQHNLSQVYFGGFFIRGHPVTMHTITYSINFFSKVGLVLSRAIKRNILGCPCGPIIAVM
;
A
#
# COMPACT_ATOMS: atom_id res chain seq x y z
N MET A 1 -12.01 -4.49 -17.77
CA MET A 1 -12.05 -5.12 -16.44
C MET A 1 -12.03 -6.64 -16.55
N THR A 2 -12.91 -7.25 -17.35
CA THR A 2 -12.96 -8.71 -17.56
C THR A 2 -11.61 -9.33 -17.91
N CYS A 3 -10.84 -8.76 -18.85
CA CYS A 3 -9.52 -9.29 -19.20
C CYS A 3 -8.52 -9.26 -18.03
N LEU A 4 -8.56 -8.21 -17.20
CA LEU A 4 -7.72 -8.09 -16.02
C LEU A 4 -8.05 -9.21 -15.01
N ILE A 5 -9.33 -9.44 -14.72
CA ILE A 5 -9.74 -10.47 -13.76
C ILE A 5 -9.45 -11.87 -14.29
N LYS A 6 -9.79 -12.16 -15.55
CA LYS A 6 -9.49 -13.46 -16.17
C LYS A 6 -7.98 -13.75 -16.23
N GLY A 7 -7.16 -12.74 -16.56
CA GLY A 7 -5.70 -12.87 -16.54
C GLY A 7 -5.17 -13.10 -15.13
N CYS A 8 -5.65 -12.34 -14.15
CA CYS A 8 -5.29 -12.50 -12.75
C CYS A 8 -5.65 -13.91 -12.23
N ASN A 9 -6.88 -14.37 -12.46
CA ASN A 9 -7.32 -15.73 -12.11
C ASN A 9 -6.45 -16.81 -12.76
N PHE A 10 -6.14 -16.64 -14.05
CA PHE A 10 -5.30 -17.58 -14.77
C PHE A 10 -3.91 -17.68 -14.13
N VAL A 11 -3.26 -16.54 -13.86
CA VAL A 11 -1.94 -16.48 -13.24
C VAL A 11 -1.97 -17.15 -11.86
N LEU A 12 -2.91 -16.76 -10.99
CA LEU A 12 -3.00 -17.27 -9.62
C LEU A 12 -3.28 -18.78 -9.54
N LYS A 13 -4.03 -19.34 -10.51
CA LYS A 13 -4.40 -20.77 -10.54
C LYS A 13 -3.38 -21.65 -11.23
N ASN A 14 -2.64 -21.12 -12.21
CA ASN A 14 -1.87 -21.96 -13.15
C ASN A 14 -0.38 -21.69 -13.14
N ILE A 15 0.07 -20.50 -12.71
CA ILE A 15 1.48 -20.14 -12.78
C ILE A 15 2.07 -20.12 -11.36
N PRO A 16 2.90 -21.11 -11.00
CA PRO A 16 3.54 -21.13 -9.69
C PRO A 16 4.54 -19.97 -9.58
N HIS A 17 4.70 -19.44 -8.37
CA HIS A 17 5.66 -18.37 -8.07
C HIS A 17 5.40 -17.01 -8.75
N GLU A 18 4.22 -16.78 -9.30
CA GLU A 18 3.81 -15.43 -9.75
C GLU A 18 3.18 -14.58 -8.64
N ALA A 19 2.64 -15.26 -7.63
CA ALA A 19 2.10 -14.68 -6.42
C ALA A 19 3.17 -14.74 -5.33
N PHE A 20 3.44 -13.64 -4.62
CA PHE A 20 4.37 -13.65 -3.49
C PHE A 20 4.01 -12.67 -2.39
N VAL A 21 4.50 -12.97 -1.19
CA VAL A 21 4.43 -12.10 -0.02
C VAL A 21 5.81 -11.53 0.21
N TYR A 22 5.93 -10.21 0.25
CA TYR A 22 7.16 -9.55 0.63
C TYR A 22 7.23 -9.42 2.16
N VAL A 23 8.35 -9.83 2.76
CA VAL A 23 8.62 -9.70 4.19
C VAL A 23 10.00 -9.09 4.37
N ARG A 24 10.03 -7.82 4.79
CA ARG A 24 11.28 -7.09 5.00
C ARG A 24 12.19 -7.83 6.00
N HIS A 25 13.46 -7.99 5.66
CA HIS A 25 14.47 -8.66 6.50
C HIS A 25 14.20 -10.14 6.82
N ALA A 26 13.28 -10.79 6.10
CA ALA A 26 13.19 -12.24 6.11
C ALA A 26 14.23 -12.86 5.17
N ASP A 27 14.62 -14.11 5.43
CA ASP A 27 15.41 -14.91 4.50
C ASP A 27 14.59 -16.15 4.10
N PRO A 28 14.06 -16.23 2.86
CA PRO A 28 14.07 -15.22 1.80
C PRO A 28 13.05 -14.07 2.05
N GLU A 29 13.34 -12.86 1.54
CA GLU A 29 12.43 -11.69 1.63
C GLU A 29 11.14 -11.89 0.82
N PHE A 30 11.20 -12.73 -0.21
CA PHE A 30 10.06 -13.10 -1.04
C PHE A 30 9.60 -14.51 -0.68
N ARG A 31 8.34 -14.61 -0.23
CA ARG A 31 7.67 -15.89 -0.01
C ARG A 31 6.68 -16.13 -1.13
N PHE A 32 7.16 -16.81 -2.16
CA PHE A 32 6.35 -17.20 -3.30
C PHE A 32 5.25 -18.19 -2.88
N GLN A 33 4.05 -17.97 -3.40
CA GLN A 33 2.93 -18.87 -3.23
C GLN A 33 2.90 -19.90 -4.35
N THR A 34 2.56 -21.12 -3.98
CA THR A 34 2.16 -22.16 -4.92
C THR A 34 0.76 -21.87 -5.45
N THR A 35 0.43 -22.41 -6.62
CA THR A 35 -0.93 -22.29 -7.15
C THR A 35 -1.92 -22.96 -6.21
N HIS A 36 -3.09 -22.33 -6.04
CA HIS A 36 -4.19 -22.88 -5.26
C HIS A 36 -5.45 -22.95 -6.10
N PRO A 37 -6.22 -24.06 -6.06
CA PRO A 37 -7.46 -24.17 -6.83
C PRO A 37 -8.55 -23.23 -6.31
N ASN A 38 -8.49 -22.87 -5.01
CA ASN A 38 -9.46 -22.00 -4.37
C ASN A 38 -8.85 -20.63 -4.01
N ILE A 39 -8.87 -19.72 -4.97
CA ILE A 39 -8.36 -18.34 -4.81
C ILE A 39 -9.45 -17.35 -4.37
N PHE A 40 -10.72 -17.76 -4.37
CA PHE A 40 -11.86 -16.89 -4.12
C PHE A 40 -12.37 -17.01 -2.66
N PRO A 41 -13.07 -15.98 -2.15
CA PRO A 41 -13.17 -14.63 -2.70
C PRO A 41 -11.90 -13.81 -2.38
N TYR A 42 -11.59 -12.84 -3.22
CA TYR A 42 -10.45 -11.95 -3.00
C TYR A 42 -10.72 -10.51 -3.43
N LEU A 43 -9.90 -9.60 -2.91
CA LEU A 43 -9.86 -8.20 -3.30
C LEU A 43 -8.68 -7.97 -4.25
N LEU A 44 -8.91 -7.47 -5.46
CA LEU A 44 -7.86 -7.01 -6.36
C LEU A 44 -7.71 -5.49 -6.24
N VAL A 45 -6.51 -5.04 -5.89
CA VAL A 45 -6.10 -3.63 -5.92
C VAL A 45 -5.16 -3.44 -7.09
N ASN A 46 -5.69 -2.95 -8.21
CA ASN A 46 -4.93 -2.73 -9.43
C ASN A 46 -4.44 -1.28 -9.51
N ILE A 47 -3.12 -1.10 -9.43
CA ILE A 47 -2.43 0.19 -9.40
C ILE A 47 -1.80 0.49 -10.77
N GLY A 48 -2.48 1.31 -11.55
CA GLY A 48 -1.97 1.89 -12.79
C GLY A 48 -1.73 3.39 -12.63
N SER A 49 -2.18 4.20 -13.59
CA SER A 49 -2.19 5.65 -13.45
C SER A 49 -3.00 6.11 -12.24
N GLY A 50 -4.18 5.51 -12.04
CA GLY A 50 -4.97 5.56 -10.80
C GLY A 50 -5.08 4.17 -10.17
N VAL A 51 -6.05 3.99 -9.28
CA VAL A 51 -6.28 2.75 -8.53
C VAL A 51 -7.70 2.25 -8.76
N SER A 52 -7.83 0.96 -9.07
CA SER A 52 -9.13 0.27 -9.09
C SER A 52 -9.17 -0.84 -8.07
N ILE A 53 -10.23 -0.88 -7.28
CA ILE A 53 -10.46 -1.87 -6.22
C ILE A 53 -11.65 -2.72 -6.65
N VAL A 54 -11.38 -4.01 -6.88
CA VAL A 54 -12.35 -4.96 -7.45
C VAL A 54 -12.50 -6.12 -6.49
N LYS A 55 -13.74 -6.41 -6.10
CA LYS A 55 -14.07 -7.63 -5.35
C LYS A 55 -14.35 -8.73 -6.36
N VAL A 56 -13.70 -9.88 -6.18
CA VAL A 56 -13.83 -11.05 -7.06
C VAL A 56 -14.36 -12.21 -6.21
N GLU A 57 -15.60 -12.60 -6.48
CA GLU A 57 -16.30 -13.65 -5.72
C GLU A 57 -16.17 -15.01 -6.40
N THR A 58 -16.14 -15.04 -7.73
CA THR A 58 -15.92 -16.24 -8.55
C THR A 58 -15.23 -15.86 -9.86
N GLU A 59 -15.00 -16.82 -10.75
CA GLU A 59 -14.41 -16.60 -12.08
C GLU A 59 -15.18 -15.54 -12.89
N ASP A 60 -16.51 -15.58 -12.85
CA ASP A 60 -17.39 -14.72 -13.66
C ASP A 60 -18.18 -13.70 -12.81
N LYS A 61 -18.02 -13.71 -11.49
CA LYS A 61 -18.69 -12.77 -10.57
C LYS A 61 -17.67 -11.86 -9.90
N PHE A 62 -17.59 -10.63 -10.39
CA PHE A 62 -16.71 -9.59 -9.87
C PHE A 62 -17.32 -8.19 -10.05
N GLU A 63 -16.98 -7.28 -9.14
CA GLU A 63 -17.50 -5.91 -9.13
C GLU A 63 -16.42 -4.91 -8.71
N ARG A 64 -16.38 -3.76 -9.40
CA ARG A 64 -15.53 -2.63 -8.98
C ARG A 64 -16.25 -1.90 -7.84
N ILE A 65 -15.76 -2.12 -6.62
CA ILE A 65 -16.33 -1.55 -5.40
C ILE A 65 -15.69 -0.22 -5.00
N GLY A 66 -14.57 0.14 -5.61
CA GLY A 66 -13.86 1.37 -5.27
C GLY A 66 -12.70 1.72 -6.18
N GLY A 67 -12.00 2.79 -5.78
CA GLY A 67 -10.78 3.24 -6.43
C GLY A 67 -10.34 4.61 -5.94
N SER A 68 -9.18 5.05 -6.42
CA SER A 68 -8.61 6.36 -6.14
C SER A 68 -7.99 6.93 -7.41
N SER A 69 -8.03 8.24 -7.59
CA SER A 69 -7.24 8.93 -8.62
C SER A 69 -5.76 9.06 -8.21
N ILE A 70 -5.43 8.77 -6.95
CA ILE A 70 -4.09 8.81 -6.39
C ILE A 70 -3.42 7.45 -6.61
N GLY A 71 -2.70 7.32 -7.72
CA GLY A 71 -2.02 6.08 -8.12
C GLY A 71 -0.59 6.32 -8.62
N GLY A 72 -0.10 5.42 -9.48
CA GLY A 72 1.25 5.52 -10.04
C GLY A 72 1.44 6.72 -10.96
N GLY A 73 0.37 7.18 -11.62
CA GLY A 73 0.38 8.40 -12.44
C GLY A 73 0.54 9.65 -11.58
N THR A 74 -0.06 9.65 -10.38
CA THR A 74 0.09 10.73 -9.40
C THR A 74 1.51 10.78 -8.85
N PHE A 75 2.08 9.61 -8.51
CA PHE A 75 3.49 9.51 -8.10
C PHE A 75 4.42 10.06 -9.18
N TRP A 76 4.22 9.62 -10.42
CA TRP A 76 5.06 10.05 -11.54
C TRP A 76 4.90 11.54 -11.83
N GLY A 77 3.67 12.04 -11.92
CA GLY A 77 3.37 13.44 -12.25
C GLY A 77 3.87 14.41 -11.18
N LEU A 78 3.51 14.19 -9.92
CA LEU A 78 3.97 15.04 -8.81
C LEU A 78 5.47 14.90 -8.60
N GLY A 79 6.01 13.69 -8.70
CA GLY A 79 7.45 13.46 -8.58
C GLY A 79 8.24 14.20 -9.66
N ALA A 80 7.73 14.25 -10.90
CA ALA A 80 8.34 15.06 -11.96
C ALA A 80 8.28 16.55 -11.67
N LEU A 81 7.19 17.06 -11.11
CA LEU A 81 7.06 18.47 -10.74
C LEU A 81 8.04 18.86 -9.61
N LEU A 82 8.14 18.01 -8.58
CA LEU A 82 8.93 18.23 -7.38
C LEU A 82 10.44 18.05 -7.62
N THR A 83 10.83 17.02 -8.37
CA THR A 83 12.25 16.65 -8.54
C THR A 83 12.85 17.09 -9.87
N LYS A 84 12.01 17.51 -10.82
CA LYS A 84 12.35 17.75 -12.24
C LYS A 84 12.81 16.49 -12.99
N THR A 85 12.51 15.31 -12.45
CA THR A 85 12.84 14.00 -13.04
C THR A 85 11.67 13.47 -13.86
N LYS A 86 11.87 13.18 -15.15
CA LYS A 86 10.79 12.71 -16.03
C LYS A 86 10.70 11.18 -16.17
N LYS A 87 11.72 10.43 -15.75
CA LYS A 87 11.70 8.96 -15.81
C LYS A 87 11.19 8.36 -14.51
N PHE A 88 10.26 7.41 -14.63
CA PHE A 88 9.65 6.72 -13.48
C PHE A 88 10.69 5.98 -12.63
N ASP A 89 11.59 5.24 -13.27
CA ASP A 89 12.62 4.45 -12.57
C ASP A 89 13.62 5.34 -11.83
N GLU A 90 14.02 6.47 -12.41
CA GLU A 90 14.89 7.45 -11.75
C GLU A 90 14.22 8.05 -10.51
N LEU A 91 12.91 8.31 -10.58
CA LEU A 91 12.14 8.78 -9.43
C LEU A 91 12.08 7.75 -8.30
N LEU A 92 11.96 6.46 -8.63
CA LEU A 92 12.05 5.38 -7.65
C LEU A 92 13.46 5.24 -7.06
N GLN A 93 14.50 5.47 -7.85
CA GLN A 93 15.88 5.49 -7.35
C GLN A 93 16.13 6.66 -6.39
N LEU A 94 15.55 7.84 -6.65
CA LEU A 94 15.57 8.96 -5.72
C LEU A 94 14.86 8.59 -4.41
N ALA A 95 13.65 8.02 -4.53
CA ALA A 95 12.90 7.55 -3.37
C ALA A 95 13.62 6.43 -2.60
N ALA A 96 14.46 5.62 -3.23
CA ALA A 96 15.25 4.60 -2.51
C ALA A 96 16.28 5.21 -1.55
N LYS A 97 16.79 6.41 -1.86
CA LYS A 97 17.87 7.09 -1.14
C LYS A 97 17.37 8.14 -0.14
N GLY A 98 16.11 8.55 -0.24
CA GLY A 98 15.56 9.63 0.56
C GLY A 98 15.15 9.24 1.97
N GLN A 99 15.06 10.25 2.83
CA GLN A 99 14.63 10.17 4.22
C GLN A 99 13.35 11.00 4.42
N HIS A 100 12.20 10.32 4.39
CA HIS A 100 10.89 10.98 4.43
C HIS A 100 10.67 11.82 5.70
N THR A 101 11.31 11.47 6.82
CA THR A 101 11.19 12.21 8.09
C THR A 101 11.71 13.64 8.03
N ASN A 102 12.49 13.98 7.01
CA ASN A 102 12.90 15.36 6.75
C ASN A 102 11.74 16.22 6.23
N VAL A 103 10.80 15.62 5.48
CA VAL A 103 9.70 16.29 4.76
C VAL A 103 8.35 16.10 5.46
N ASP A 104 8.11 14.91 6.02
CA ASP A 104 6.87 14.55 6.69
C ASP A 104 6.84 15.04 8.14
N MET A 105 5.65 15.45 8.58
CA MET A 105 5.35 15.68 9.99
C MET A 105 4.95 14.35 10.64
N LEU A 106 5.65 13.96 11.70
CA LEU A 106 5.39 12.75 12.46
C LEU A 106 4.56 13.04 13.72
N VAL A 107 3.94 12.02 14.30
CA VAL A 107 3.18 12.14 15.56
C VAL A 107 4.05 12.73 16.67
N LYS A 108 5.33 12.33 16.76
CA LYS A 108 6.26 12.88 17.74
C LYS A 108 6.59 14.36 17.53
N ASP A 109 6.47 14.85 16.30
CA ASP A 109 6.70 16.27 16.00
C ASP A 109 5.54 17.14 16.52
N ILE A 110 4.34 16.55 16.71
CA ILE A 110 3.15 17.22 17.26
C ILE A 110 3.05 17.04 18.78
N TYR A 111 3.28 15.82 19.27
CA TYR A 111 3.00 15.43 20.66
C TYR A 111 4.25 15.22 21.53
N GLY A 112 5.46 15.42 20.98
CA GLY A 112 6.73 15.19 21.68
C GLY A 112 7.10 13.71 21.89
N GLY A 113 6.30 12.77 21.35
CA GLY A 113 6.50 11.33 21.51
C GLY A 113 5.37 10.51 20.90
N ALA A 114 5.16 9.29 21.39
CA ALA A 114 4.01 8.48 21.02
C ALA A 114 2.71 9.04 21.63
N TYR A 115 1.61 8.98 20.89
CA TYR A 115 0.29 9.35 21.39
C TYR A 115 -0.48 8.12 21.86
N GLN A 116 -0.19 7.71 23.10
CA GLN A 116 -0.64 6.44 23.68
C GLN A 116 -2.16 6.30 23.77
N ILE A 117 -2.89 7.41 23.99
CA ILE A 117 -4.36 7.41 24.13
C ILE A 117 -5.04 6.83 22.89
N LEU A 118 -4.50 7.11 21.70
CA LEU A 118 -5.01 6.59 20.42
C LEU A 118 -4.16 5.45 19.86
N GLY A 119 -3.14 4.98 20.59
CA GLY A 119 -2.24 3.93 20.14
C GLY A 119 -1.35 4.32 18.96
N LEU A 120 -1.06 5.61 18.77
CA LEU A 120 -0.21 6.08 17.66
C LEU A 120 1.26 6.12 18.09
N THR A 121 2.13 5.44 17.34
CA THR A 121 3.57 5.47 17.55
C THR A 121 4.16 6.83 17.15
N GLY A 122 5.22 7.28 17.82
CA GLY A 122 5.83 8.59 17.54
C GLY A 122 6.37 8.72 16.10
N ASP A 123 6.84 7.63 15.50
CA ASP A 123 7.38 7.61 14.13
C ASP A 123 6.29 7.49 13.04
N LEU A 124 5.02 7.47 13.43
CA LEU A 124 3.92 7.47 12.47
C LEU A 124 3.84 8.83 11.76
N ILE A 125 3.67 8.82 10.44
CA ILE A 125 3.39 10.03 9.66
C ILE A 125 2.01 10.57 10.09
N ALA A 126 2.00 11.77 10.67
CA ALA A 126 0.79 12.49 11.01
C ALA A 126 0.31 13.35 9.83
N SER A 127 1.24 13.96 9.09
CA SER A 127 0.94 14.74 7.89
C SER A 127 2.06 14.60 6.85
N SER A 128 1.74 14.02 5.70
CA SER A 128 2.69 13.89 4.58
C SER A 128 3.03 15.28 4.04
N PHE A 129 4.30 15.57 3.79
CA PHE A 129 4.80 16.91 3.45
C PHE A 129 4.53 18.00 4.50
N GLY A 130 4.07 17.65 5.70
CA GLY A 130 3.64 18.65 6.69
C GLY A 130 4.74 19.64 7.11
N LYS A 131 6.02 19.25 7.05
CA LYS A 131 7.12 20.16 7.39
C LYS A 131 7.36 21.22 6.32
N SER A 132 7.00 20.96 5.06
CA SER A 132 7.27 21.90 3.97
C SER A 132 6.46 23.19 4.04
N ALA A 133 5.39 23.21 4.86
CA ALA A 133 4.59 24.41 5.10
C ALA A 133 5.11 25.25 6.28
N THR A 134 6.02 24.70 7.11
CA THR A 134 6.39 25.30 8.41
C THR A 134 7.88 25.57 8.54
N THR A 135 8.70 25.17 7.57
CA THR A 135 10.15 25.38 7.59
C THR A 135 10.61 26.10 6.34
N ASP A 136 11.56 27.03 6.50
CA ASP A 136 12.20 27.74 5.40
C ASP A 136 13.34 26.93 4.75
N LYS A 137 13.43 25.63 5.08
CA LYS A 137 14.48 24.74 4.58
C LYS A 137 14.11 24.18 3.21
N GLU A 138 15.07 24.19 2.29
CA GLU A 138 14.97 23.43 1.04
C GLU A 138 15.11 21.93 1.28
N PHE A 139 14.23 21.14 0.67
CA PHE A 139 14.25 19.68 0.76
C PHE A 139 15.00 19.07 -0.42
N SER A 140 15.72 17.98 -0.15
CA SER A 140 16.36 17.22 -1.22
C SER A 140 15.31 16.54 -2.11
N LYS A 141 15.68 16.27 -3.37
CA LYS A 141 14.80 15.59 -4.32
C LYS A 141 14.48 14.17 -3.86
N GLU A 142 15.47 13.52 -3.26
CA GLU A 142 15.41 12.19 -2.68
C GLU A 142 14.37 12.14 -1.55
N ASP A 143 14.43 13.09 -0.59
CA ASP A 143 13.50 13.14 0.54
C ASP A 143 12.06 13.38 0.07
N MET A 144 11.87 14.31 -0.87
CA MET A 144 10.55 14.57 -1.46
C MET A 144 10.00 13.36 -2.22
N ALA A 145 10.84 12.67 -3.00
CA ALA A 145 10.44 11.45 -3.71
C ALA A 145 10.07 10.32 -2.74
N LYS A 146 10.82 10.17 -1.63
CA LYS A 146 10.53 9.19 -0.58
C LYS A 146 9.20 9.49 0.11
N SER A 147 8.99 10.73 0.54
CA SER A 147 7.74 11.18 1.17
C SER A 147 6.54 10.97 0.23
N LEU A 148 6.68 11.31 -1.06
CA LEU A 148 5.63 11.08 -2.06
C LEU A 148 5.28 9.60 -2.22
N LEU A 149 6.30 8.73 -2.30
CA LEU A 149 6.10 7.29 -2.39
C LEU A 149 5.37 6.74 -1.16
N HIS A 150 5.75 7.20 0.04
CA HIS A 150 5.11 6.85 1.30
C HIS A 150 3.66 7.30 1.34
N MET A 151 3.37 8.56 0.99
CA MET A 151 2.02 9.11 0.99
C MET A 151 1.08 8.28 0.11
N ILE A 152 1.48 8.02 -1.14
CA ILE A 152 0.65 7.28 -2.11
C ILE A 152 0.49 5.81 -1.68
N SER A 153 1.57 5.16 -1.24
CA SER A 153 1.50 3.77 -0.79
C SER A 153 0.64 3.61 0.48
N ASN A 154 0.71 4.56 1.41
CA ASN A 154 -0.10 4.59 2.62
C ASN A 154 -1.58 4.79 2.30
N ASP A 155 -1.92 5.72 1.41
CA ASP A 155 -3.31 5.95 0.96
C ASP A 155 -3.90 4.67 0.34
N ILE A 156 -3.15 4.05 -0.57
CA ILE A 156 -3.56 2.80 -1.23
C ILE A 156 -3.72 1.66 -0.21
N GLY A 157 -2.75 1.50 0.71
CA GLY A 157 -2.80 0.48 1.75
C GLY A 157 -3.99 0.66 2.70
N GLN A 158 -4.29 1.91 3.07
CA GLN A 158 -5.43 2.24 3.93
C GLN A 158 -6.76 1.92 3.22
N LEU A 159 -6.92 2.33 1.96
CA LEU A 159 -8.10 2.02 1.15
C LEU A 159 -8.28 0.51 1.00
N ALA A 160 -7.20 -0.23 0.68
CA ALA A 160 -7.25 -1.68 0.57
C ALA A 160 -7.73 -2.34 1.87
N CYS A 161 -7.20 -1.94 3.02
CA CYS A 161 -7.64 -2.44 4.33
C CYS A 161 -9.11 -2.10 4.62
N LEU A 162 -9.55 -0.88 4.29
CA LEU A 162 -10.94 -0.44 4.48
C LEU A 162 -11.91 -1.28 3.67
N TYR A 163 -11.66 -1.44 2.36
CA TYR A 163 -12.52 -2.23 1.49
C TYR A 163 -12.49 -3.72 1.84
N ALA A 164 -11.32 -4.28 2.18
CA ALA A 164 -11.22 -5.66 2.63
C ALA A 164 -12.07 -5.90 3.88
N LYS A 165 -12.02 -4.98 4.87
CA LYS A 165 -12.86 -5.05 6.08
C LYS A 165 -14.34 -4.88 5.76
N GLN A 166 -14.71 -3.88 4.97
CA GLN A 166 -16.10 -3.62 4.60
C GLN A 166 -16.77 -4.82 3.91
N HIS A 167 -16.01 -5.58 3.13
CA HIS A 167 -16.50 -6.74 2.38
C HIS A 167 -16.12 -8.09 2.99
N ASN A 168 -15.56 -8.13 4.21
CA ASN A 168 -15.14 -9.34 4.92
C ASN A 168 -14.19 -10.25 4.11
N LEU A 169 -13.21 -9.65 3.44
CA LEU A 169 -12.22 -10.36 2.62
C LEU A 169 -10.90 -10.48 3.38
N SER A 170 -10.35 -11.70 3.43
CA SER A 170 -9.05 -11.99 4.04
C SER A 170 -7.89 -11.97 3.04
N GLN A 171 -8.19 -12.14 1.74
CA GLN A 171 -7.22 -12.19 0.65
C GLN A 171 -7.25 -10.89 -0.14
N VAL A 172 -6.09 -10.22 -0.21
CA VAL A 172 -5.89 -9.01 -1.00
C VAL A 172 -4.70 -9.20 -1.93
N TYR A 173 -4.95 -9.03 -3.22
CA TYR A 173 -3.95 -9.08 -4.27
C TYR A 173 -3.66 -7.68 -4.78
N PHE A 174 -2.38 -7.36 -4.92
CA PHE A 174 -1.93 -6.10 -5.51
C PHE A 174 -1.30 -6.39 -6.86
N GLY A 175 -1.72 -5.65 -7.88
CA GLY A 175 -1.19 -5.77 -9.22
C GLY A 175 -1.08 -4.42 -9.93
N GLY A 176 -0.56 -4.44 -11.15
CA GLY A 176 -0.42 -3.27 -11.99
C GLY A 176 1.00 -2.68 -12.02
N PHE A 177 1.21 -1.77 -12.97
CA PHE A 177 2.54 -1.29 -13.34
C PHE A 177 3.33 -0.66 -12.20
N PHE A 178 2.65 -0.02 -11.23
CA PHE A 178 3.31 0.68 -10.13
C PHE A 178 4.18 -0.23 -9.24
N ILE A 179 3.82 -1.51 -9.15
CA ILE A 179 4.48 -2.48 -8.25
C ILE A 179 5.62 -3.22 -8.94
N ARG A 180 5.70 -3.19 -10.28
CA ARG A 180 6.60 -4.04 -11.08
C ARG A 180 8.05 -4.01 -10.60
N GLY A 181 8.49 -5.10 -9.96
CA GLY A 181 9.91 -5.38 -9.72
C GLY A 181 10.69 -4.35 -8.90
N HIS A 182 10.02 -3.38 -8.26
CA HIS A 182 10.66 -2.35 -7.45
C HIS A 182 10.49 -2.67 -5.95
N PRO A 183 11.54 -3.18 -5.28
CA PRO A 183 11.45 -3.59 -3.88
C PRO A 183 11.02 -2.45 -2.95
N VAL A 184 11.37 -1.21 -3.28
CA VAL A 184 11.00 -0.02 -2.49
C VAL A 184 9.48 0.15 -2.46
N THR A 185 8.80 0.07 -3.61
CA THR A 185 7.34 0.20 -3.70
C THR A 185 6.63 -0.96 -3.00
N MET A 186 7.07 -2.20 -3.27
CA MET A 186 6.54 -3.39 -2.62
C MET A 186 6.70 -3.32 -1.10
N HIS A 187 7.86 -2.89 -0.63
CA HIS A 187 8.15 -2.72 0.79
C HIS A 187 7.22 -1.69 1.42
N THR A 188 7.08 -0.50 0.81
CA THR A 188 6.24 0.56 1.37
C THR A 188 4.77 0.13 1.42
N ILE A 189 4.21 -0.43 0.34
CA ILE A 189 2.83 -0.92 0.32
C ILE A 189 2.61 -2.01 1.38
N THR A 190 3.53 -2.97 1.48
CA THR A 190 3.48 -4.04 2.48
C THR A 190 3.50 -3.47 3.90
N TYR A 191 4.36 -2.49 4.17
CA TYR A 191 4.44 -1.82 5.46
C TYR A 191 3.13 -1.11 5.79
N SER A 192 2.57 -0.35 4.84
CA SER A 192 1.30 0.36 5.01
C SER A 192 0.17 -0.58 5.37
N ILE A 193 0.02 -1.69 4.65
CA ILE A 193 -1.07 -2.65 4.91
C ILE A 193 -0.87 -3.35 6.25
N ASN A 194 0.34 -3.78 6.57
CA ASN A 194 0.64 -4.39 7.88
C ASN A 194 0.37 -3.44 9.04
N PHE A 195 0.56 -2.14 8.82
CA PHE A 195 0.18 -1.11 9.78
C PHE A 195 -1.35 -1.00 9.90
N PHE A 196 -2.07 -0.75 8.81
CA PHE A 196 -3.53 -0.53 8.84
C PHE A 196 -4.37 -1.78 9.13
N SER A 197 -3.83 -2.98 8.89
CA SER A 197 -4.45 -4.25 9.28
C SER A 197 -4.42 -4.44 10.81
N LYS A 198 -3.28 -4.11 11.45
CA LYS A 198 -3.10 -4.17 12.91
C LYS A 198 -3.76 -3.03 13.67
N VAL A 199 -3.68 -1.81 13.12
CA VAL A 199 -4.20 -0.59 13.77
C VAL A 199 -5.72 -0.57 13.84
N GLY A 200 -6.40 -1.49 13.15
CA GLY A 200 -7.80 -1.77 13.45
C GLY A 200 -8.64 -0.51 13.56
N LEU A 201 -8.56 0.37 12.54
CA LEU A 201 -9.27 1.66 12.43
C LEU A 201 -10.35 1.80 13.51
N VAL A 202 -9.97 2.52 14.57
CA VAL A 202 -10.80 2.79 15.74
C VAL A 202 -12.02 3.58 15.28
N LEU A 203 -13.10 2.86 14.98
CA LEU A 203 -14.46 3.40 14.92
C LEU A 203 -15.26 2.72 16.03
N SER A 204 -15.53 3.54 17.05
CA SER A 204 -16.44 3.37 18.19
C SER A 204 -16.17 2.27 19.22
N ARG A 205 -16.07 2.73 20.48
CA ARG A 205 -16.06 1.98 21.74
C ARG A 205 -17.41 1.29 22.06
N ALA A 206 -18.13 0.75 21.08
CA ALA A 206 -19.33 -0.05 21.33
C ALA A 206 -19.16 -1.40 20.63
N ILE A 207 -19.46 -2.49 21.36
CA ILE A 207 -19.24 -3.89 20.97
C ILE A 207 -17.85 -4.42 21.39
N LYS A 208 -17.62 -4.43 22.71
CA LYS A 208 -16.72 -5.40 23.35
C LYS A 208 -17.51 -6.68 23.60
N ARG A 209 -17.34 -7.68 22.74
CA ARG A 209 -17.27 -9.13 23.05
C ARG A 209 -17.14 -9.92 21.73
N ASN A 210 -16.02 -10.65 21.59
CA ASN A 210 -15.75 -11.70 20.59
C ASN A 210 -15.13 -11.39 19.21
N ILE A 211 -14.15 -10.48 19.06
CA ILE A 211 -13.27 -10.52 17.86
C ILE A 211 -11.84 -10.13 18.24
N LEU A 212 -11.02 -11.13 18.61
CA LEU A 212 -9.57 -11.03 18.61
C LEU A 212 -9.07 -11.41 17.21
N GLY A 213 -8.40 -10.49 16.51
CA GLY A 213 -7.64 -10.77 15.29
C GLY A 213 -8.39 -10.47 13.99
N CYS A 214 -8.04 -9.36 13.35
CA CYS A 214 -8.38 -9.14 11.94
C CYS A 214 -7.65 -10.20 11.09
N PRO A 215 -8.34 -11.06 10.30
CA PRO A 215 -7.75 -12.22 9.63
C PRO A 215 -7.20 -11.84 8.24
N CYS A 216 -6.50 -10.71 8.12
CA CYS A 216 -5.80 -10.41 6.88
C CYS A 216 -4.66 -11.42 6.77
N GLY A 217 -4.80 -12.40 5.86
CA GLY A 217 -3.73 -13.35 5.55
C GLY A 217 -2.51 -12.64 4.93
N PRO A 218 -1.41 -13.38 4.69
CA PRO A 218 -0.23 -12.78 4.07
C PRO A 218 -0.57 -12.22 2.67
N ILE A 219 -0.20 -10.97 2.41
CA ILE A 219 -0.57 -10.19 1.23
C ILE A 219 0.19 -10.67 0.00
N ILE A 220 -0.49 -10.78 -1.13
CA ILE A 220 0.08 -11.36 -2.34
C ILE A 220 0.19 -10.30 -3.42
N ALA A 221 1.42 -9.94 -3.81
CA ALA A 221 1.65 -9.21 -5.04
C ALA A 221 1.68 -10.19 -6.21
N VAL A 222 1.10 -9.78 -7.35
CA VAL A 222 1.17 -10.50 -8.63
C VAL A 222 1.99 -9.64 -9.60
N MET A 223 3.02 -10.22 -10.23
CA MET A 223 3.87 -9.50 -11.21
C MET A 223 3.13 -9.12 -12.50
#